data_AF-A0A099XUN7-F1
#
_entry.id   AF-A0A099XUN7-F1
#
_cell.length_a   1.000
_cell.length_b   1.000
_cell.length_c   1.000
_cell.angle_alpha   90.00
_cell.angle_beta   90.00
_cell.angle_gamma   90.00
#
_symmetry.space_group_name_H-M   'P 1'
#
loop_
_entity.id
_entity.type
_entity.pdbx_description
1 polymer ?
#
loop_
_entity_poly.entity_id
_entity_poly.type
_entity_poly.pdbx_seq_one_letter_code
_entity_poly.pdbx_strand_id
1 'polypeptide(L)'
;MIKIVPYEITWGGRLKNDSEMYVFETISIIINLFLFSILLIKGKYLGGFIPIKVVNVILWGFFVVFGLNTIGNILAKTNIEKFFALLTLFFSILIWIILRKDKKHNTVKDTN
;
A
#
# COMPACT_ATOMS: atom_id res chain seq x y z
N MET A 1 19.69 -6.47 16.06
CA MET A 1 18.58 -6.18 15.12
C MET A 1 18.08 -4.78 15.41
N ILE A 2 17.91 -3.95 14.38
CA ILE A 2 17.68 -2.51 14.52
C ILE A 2 16.21 -2.28 14.91
N LYS A 3 15.94 -1.93 16.17
CA LYS A 3 14.61 -1.49 16.62
C LYS A 3 14.35 -0.06 16.11
N ILE A 4 14.01 0.06 14.82
CA ILE A 4 13.76 1.37 14.16
C ILE A 4 12.42 1.96 14.61
N VAL A 5 11.45 1.11 14.96
CA VAL A 5 10.08 1.53 15.30
C VAL A 5 9.70 0.99 16.68
N PRO A 6 9.26 1.83 17.64
CA PRO A 6 8.82 1.35 18.95
C PRO A 6 7.49 0.58 18.82
N TYR A 7 7.43 -0.65 19.29
CA TYR A 7 6.23 -1.50 19.14
C TYR A 7 5.05 -1.04 20.01
N GLU A 8 5.35 -0.44 21.17
CA GLU A 8 4.39 0.09 22.14
C GLU A 8 3.43 1.13 21.54
N ILE A 9 3.79 1.71 20.39
CA ILE A 9 3.04 2.77 19.72
C ILE A 9 2.63 2.42 18.31
N THR A 10 2.92 1.22 17.81
CA THR A 10 2.45 0.81 16.47
C THR A 10 1.12 0.09 16.60
N TRP A 11 0.29 0.17 15.55
CA TRP A 11 -1.05 -0.44 15.53
C TRP A 11 -1.97 0.07 16.65
N GLY A 12 -1.87 1.36 17.00
CA GLY A 12 -2.66 1.95 18.09
C GLY A 12 -2.26 1.43 19.48
N GLY A 13 -1.02 0.98 19.65
CA GLY A 13 -0.49 0.50 20.93
C GLY A 13 -1.01 -0.88 21.35
N ARG A 14 -1.39 -1.72 20.38
CA ARG A 14 -1.92 -3.06 20.63
C ARG A 14 -0.83 -4.13 20.78
N LEU A 15 0.42 -3.83 20.43
CA LEU A 15 1.52 -4.79 20.49
C LEU A 15 2.10 -4.83 21.91
N LYS A 16 2.17 -6.04 22.48
CA LYS A 16 2.58 -6.25 23.88
C LYS A 16 3.95 -6.93 24.01
N ASN A 17 4.48 -7.50 22.93
CA ASN A 17 5.72 -8.26 22.97
C ASN A 17 6.54 -8.11 21.68
N ASP A 18 7.86 -8.29 21.79
CA ASP A 18 8.82 -8.24 20.68
C ASP A 18 8.46 -9.24 19.56
N SER A 19 7.93 -10.42 19.91
CA SER A 19 7.49 -11.41 18.90
C SER A 19 6.36 -10.89 18.00
N GLU A 20 5.41 -10.14 18.55
CA GLU A 20 4.31 -9.56 17.76
C GLU A 20 4.85 -8.50 16.80
N MET A 21 5.78 -7.67 17.27
CA MET A 21 6.46 -6.66 16.44
C MET A 21 7.11 -7.29 15.19
N TYR A 22 7.82 -8.41 15.34
CA TYR A 22 8.46 -9.08 14.21
C TYR A 22 7.46 -9.65 13.19
N VAL A 23 6.31 -10.14 13.66
CA VAL A 23 5.24 -10.61 12.77
C VAL A 23 4.70 -9.43 11.96
N PHE A 24 4.44 -8.28 12.59
CA PHE A 24 3.96 -7.09 11.89
C PHE A 24 5.00 -6.51 10.92
N GLU A 25 6.28 -6.53 11.27
CA GLU A 25 7.37 -6.14 10.36
C GLU A 25 7.37 -7.02 9.11
N THR A 26 7.31 -8.35 9.31
CA THR A 26 7.31 -9.33 8.22
C THR A 26 6.08 -9.16 7.32
N ILE A 27 4.89 -9.02 7.91
CA ILE A 27 3.64 -8.77 7.16
C ILE A 27 3.75 -7.46 6.36
N SER A 28 4.30 -6.39 6.97
CA SER A 28 4.44 -5.10 6.31
C SER A 28 5.39 -5.19 5.10
N ILE A 29 6.50 -5.90 5.23
CA ILE A 29 7.44 -6.14 4.13
C ILE A 29 6.78 -6.95 3.01
N ILE A 30 6.07 -8.03 3.35
CA ILE A 30 5.37 -8.89 2.38
C ILE A 30 4.30 -8.10 1.62
N ILE A 31 3.48 -7.31 2.31
CA ILE A 31 2.42 -6.49 1.69
C ILE A 31 3.02 -5.47 0.72
N ASN A 32 4.11 -4.80 1.10
CA ASN A 32 4.77 -3.82 0.23
C ASN A 32 5.46 -4.49 -0.97
N LEU A 33 6.09 -5.65 -0.76
CA LEU A 33 6.69 -6.41 -1.84
C LEU A 33 5.62 -6.89 -2.83
N PHE A 34 4.49 -7.36 -2.32
CA PHE A 34 3.34 -7.75 -3.14
C PHE A 34 2.79 -6.55 -3.94
N LEU A 35 2.62 -5.38 -3.31
CA LEU A 35 2.24 -4.15 -4.01
C LEU A 35 3.23 -3.83 -5.14
N PHE A 36 4.53 -3.90 -4.87
CA PHE A 36 5.57 -3.61 -5.86
C PHE A 36 5.48 -4.57 -7.06
N SER A 37 5.31 -5.87 -6.83
CA SER A 37 5.09 -6.84 -7.90
C SER A 37 3.85 -6.52 -8.75
N ILE A 38 2.73 -6.15 -8.13
CA ILE A 38 1.50 -5.76 -8.83
C ILE A 38 1.72 -4.49 -9.68
N LEU A 39 2.46 -3.51 -9.16
CA LEU A 39 2.80 -2.29 -9.89
C LEU A 39 3.72 -2.58 -11.10
N LEU A 40 4.68 -3.50 -10.97
CA LEU A 40 5.52 -3.90 -12.10
C LEU A 40 4.74 -4.62 -13.20
N ILE A 41 3.80 -5.50 -12.83
CA ILE A 41 2.88 -6.14 -13.77
C ILE A 41 2.01 -5.09 -14.46
N LYS A 42 1.50 -4.11 -13.69
CA LYS A 42 0.73 -2.98 -14.22
C LYS A 42 1.53 -2.15 -15.23
N GLY A 43 2.81 -1.94 -14.96
CA GLY A 43 3.75 -1.26 -15.85
C GLY A 43 4.22 -2.10 -17.05
N LYS A 44 3.74 -3.35 -17.19
CA LYS A 44 4.17 -4.33 -18.21
C LYS A 44 5.68 -4.67 -18.16
N TYR A 45 6.32 -4.48 -17.01
CA TYR A 45 7.72 -4.86 -16.77
C TYR A 45 7.86 -6.35 -16.47
N LEU A 46 6.83 -6.97 -15.86
CA LEU A 46 6.74 -8.41 -15.68
C LEU A 46 5.76 -8.99 -16.71
N GLY A 47 6.14 -10.12 -17.31
CA GLY A 47 5.34 -10.85 -18.29
C GLY A 47 3.92 -11.15 -17.79
N GLY A 48 2.94 -11.05 -18.68
CA GLY A 48 1.50 -11.04 -18.36
C GLY A 48 0.95 -12.39 -17.89
N PHE A 49 1.20 -12.75 -16.63
CA PHE A 49 0.56 -13.90 -15.98
C PHE A 49 -0.88 -13.61 -15.54
N ILE A 50 -1.24 -12.33 -15.32
CA ILE A 50 -2.52 -11.92 -14.75
C ILE A 50 -3.18 -10.87 -15.66
N PRO A 51 -4.50 -10.97 -15.94
CA PRO A 51 -5.21 -9.98 -16.74
C PRO A 51 -5.20 -8.60 -16.06
N ILE A 52 -5.02 -7.55 -16.86
CA ILE A 52 -4.91 -6.15 -16.39
C ILE A 52 -6.13 -5.68 -15.59
N LYS A 53 -7.31 -6.25 -15.86
CA LYS A 53 -8.54 -6.01 -15.11
C LYS A 53 -8.40 -6.45 -13.66
N VAL A 54 -7.83 -7.63 -13.41
CA VAL A 54 -7.60 -8.15 -12.05
C VAL A 54 -6.54 -7.32 -11.33
N VAL A 55 -5.47 -6.92 -12.03
CA VAL A 55 -4.45 -6.00 -11.49
C VAL A 55 -5.08 -4.68 -11.04
N ASN A 56 -6.00 -4.11 -11.82
CA ASN A 56 -6.74 -2.90 -11.43
C ASN A 56 -7.61 -3.09 -10.18
N VAL A 57 -8.30 -4.23 -10.06
CA VAL A 57 -9.12 -4.54 -8.88
C VAL A 57 -8.23 -4.65 -7.63
N ILE A 58 -7.08 -5.34 -7.73
CA ILE A 58 -6.12 -5.47 -6.64
C ILE A 58 -5.58 -4.09 -6.22
N LEU A 59 -5.20 -3.25 -7.19
CA LEU A 59 -4.73 -1.89 -6.92
C LEU A 59 -5.81 -1.02 -6.26
N TRP A 60 -7.08 -1.17 -6.64
CA TRP A 60 -8.19 -0.53 -5.93
C TRP A 60 -8.31 -1.01 -4.49
N GLY A 61 -8.12 -2.30 -4.22
CA GLY A 61 -8.05 -2.84 -2.87
C GLY A 61 -6.94 -2.18 -2.05
N PHE A 62 -5.73 -2.09 -2.60
CA PHE A 62 -4.62 -1.39 -1.96
C PHE A 62 -4.90 0.10 -1.73
N PHE A 63 -5.55 0.78 -2.67
CA PHE A 63 -5.94 2.18 -2.51
C PHE A 63 -6.84 2.38 -1.28
N VAL A 64 -7.86 1.52 -1.12
CA VAL A 64 -8.75 1.55 0.05
C VAL A 64 -7.99 1.25 1.34
N VAL A 65 -7.16 0.21 1.35
CA VAL A 65 -6.36 -0.17 2.52
C VAL A 65 -5.41 0.95 2.94
N PHE A 66 -4.71 1.60 2.01
CA PHE A 66 -3.83 2.72 2.33
C PHE A 66 -4.59 3.99 2.72
N GLY A 67 -5.76 4.22 2.14
CA GLY A 67 -6.65 5.31 2.56
C GLY A 67 -7.11 5.14 4.01
N LEU A 68 -7.57 3.94 4.38
CA LEU A 68 -7.94 3.61 5.76
C LEU A 68 -6.75 3.71 6.72
N ASN A 69 -5.59 3.18 6.32
CA ASN A 69 -4.36 3.32 7.12
C ASN A 69 -3.97 4.79 7.33
N THR A 70 -4.13 5.64 6.31
CA THR A 70 -3.85 7.08 6.44
C THR A 70 -4.76 7.72 7.47
N ILE A 71 -6.06 7.42 7.44
CA ILE A 71 -7.02 7.94 8.43
C ILE A 71 -6.65 7.46 9.84
N GLY A 72 -6.41 6.16 10.02
CA GLY A 72 -6.03 5.61 11.33
C GLY A 72 -4.73 6.22 11.87
N ASN A 73 -3.73 6.37 11.01
CA ASN A 73 -2.42 6.88 11.36
C ASN A 73 -2.40 8.42 11.58
N ILE A 74 -3.31 9.19 10.99
CA ILE A 74 -3.49 10.63 11.30
C ILE A 74 -4.12 10.80 12.69
N LEU A 75 -5.09 9.95 13.04
CA LEU A 75 -5.78 9.97 14.32
C LEU A 75 -4.89 9.48 15.48
N ALA A 76 -3.78 8.82 15.16
CA ALA A 76 -2.82 8.36 16.12
C ALA A 76 -2.15 9.52 16.88
N LYS A 77 -1.81 9.25 18.15
CA LYS A 77 -1.21 10.26 19.03
C LYS A 77 0.29 10.43 18.77
N THR A 78 0.95 9.44 18.17
CA THR A 78 2.41 9.39 18.09
C THR A 78 2.95 10.00 16.80
N ASN A 79 4.14 10.61 16.88
CA ASN A 79 4.78 11.21 15.70
C ASN A 79 5.18 10.16 14.65
N ILE A 80 5.50 8.94 15.10
CA ILE A 80 5.83 7.81 14.25
C ILE A 80 4.62 7.39 13.41
N GLU A 81 3.46 7.17 14.03
CA GLU A 81 2.25 6.81 13.28
C GLU A 81 1.84 7.94 12.32
N LYS A 82 1.95 9.21 12.72
CA LYS A 82 1.69 10.35 11.81
C LYS A 82 2.63 10.38 10.60
N PHE A 83 3.91 10.05 10.78
CA PHE A 83 4.85 9.90 9.67
C PHE A 83 4.42 8.75 8.73
N PHE A 84 4.01 7.62 9.31
CA PHE A 84 3.44 6.51 8.53
C PHE A 84 2.18 6.92 7.77
N ALA A 85 1.38 7.85 8.30
CA ALA A 85 0.21 8.37 7.59
C ALA A 85 0.60 9.12 6.31
N LEU A 86 1.65 9.94 6.35
CA LEU A 86 2.17 10.62 5.16
C LEU A 86 2.66 9.60 4.12
N LEU A 87 3.34 8.55 4.58
CA LEU A 87 3.82 7.48 3.72
C LEU A 87 2.67 6.71 3.04
N THR A 88 1.64 6.33 3.79
CA THR A 88 0.47 5.62 3.24
C THR A 88 -0.36 6.53 2.33
N LEU A 89 -0.44 7.82 2.63
CA LEU A 89 -1.08 8.82 1.77
C LEU A 89 -0.34 8.92 0.43
N PHE A 90 0.98 8.98 0.46
CA PHE A 90 1.81 9.00 -0.73
C PHE A 90 1.54 7.78 -1.64
N PHE A 91 1.52 6.58 -1.06
CA PHE A 91 1.17 5.37 -1.82
C PHE A 91 -0.26 5.39 -2.38
N SER A 92 -1.22 5.86 -1.58
CA SER A 92 -2.61 6.01 -2.01
C SER A 92 -2.73 6.93 -3.24
N ILE A 93 -2.06 8.09 -3.22
CA ILE A 93 -2.02 9.02 -4.36
C ILE A 93 -1.36 8.38 -5.58
N LEU A 94 -0.24 7.67 -5.39
CA LEU A 94 0.47 7.01 -6.49
C LEU A 94 -0.41 5.97 -7.19
N ILE A 95 -1.09 5.13 -6.40
CA ILE A 95 -2.02 4.12 -6.92
C ILE A 95 -3.17 4.78 -7.66
N TRP A 96 -3.73 5.86 -7.11
CA TRP A 96 -4.79 6.63 -7.76
C TRP A 96 -4.38 7.16 -9.13
N ILE A 97 -3.18 7.74 -9.24
CA ILE A 97 -2.63 8.24 -10.51
C ILE A 97 -2.50 7.11 -11.54
N ILE A 98 -1.97 5.96 -11.12
CA ILE A 98 -1.78 4.79 -11.99
C ILE A 98 -3.13 4.25 -12.48
N LEU A 99 -4.12 4.14 -11.60
CA LEU A 99 -5.47 3.70 -11.95
C LEU A 99 -6.15 4.67 -12.92
N ARG A 100 -5.96 5.99 -12.78
CA ARG A 100 -6.53 6.99 -13.70
C ARG A 100 -5.85 6.99 -15.07
N LYS A 101 -4.54 6.78 -15.13
CA LYS A 101 -3.79 6.72 -16.40
C LYS A 101 -4.27 5.56 -17.29
N ASP A 102 -4.60 4.43 -16.68
CA ASP A 102 -5.12 3.26 -17.40
C ASP A 102 -6.51 3.48 -17.99
N LYS A 103 -7.43 4.12 -17.24
CA LYS A 103 -8.76 4.46 -17.75
C LYS A 103 -8.69 5.31 -19.02
N LYS A 104 -7.81 6.31 -19.05
CA LYS A 104 -7.63 7.21 -20.20
C LYS A 104 -7.12 6.48 -21.45
N HIS A 105 -6.25 5.49 -21.29
CA HIS A 105 -5.73 4.70 -22.41
C HIS A 105 -6.78 3.75 -23.00
N ASN A 106 -7.63 3.15 -22.16
CA ASN A 106 -8.69 2.25 -22.65
C ASN A 106 -9.80 3.02 -23.39
N THR A 107 -10.20 4.20 -22.90
CA THR A 107 -11.22 5.03 -23.57
C THR A 107 -10.81 5.53 -24.96
N VAL A 108 -9.51 5.71 -25.23
CA VAL A 108 -9.02 6.16 -26.55
C VAL A 108 -9.00 5.02 -27.58
N LYS A 109 -8.94 3.76 -27.13
CA LYS A 109 -8.97 2.61 -28.03
C LYS A 109 -10.38 2.25 -28.51
N ASP A 110 -11.41 2.60 -27.75
CA ASP A 110 -12.81 2.27 -28.08
C ASP A 110 -13.46 3.29 -29.05
N THR A 111 -12.79 4.39 -29.39
CA THR A 111 -13.30 5.47 -30.26
C THR A 111 -12.70 5.52 -31.66
N ASN A 112 -11.81 4.58 -32.02
CA ASN A 112 -11.17 4.51 -33.35
C ASN A 112 -11.53 3.22 -34.09
#